data_AF-A0A392M1K9-F1
#
_entry.id   AF-A0A392M1K9-F1
#
_cell.length_a   1.000
_cell.length_b   1.000
_cell.length_c   1.000
_cell.angle_alpha   90.00
_cell.angle_beta   90.00
_cell.angle_gamma   90.00
#
_symmetry.space_group_name_H-M   'P 1'
#
loop_
_entity.id
_entity.type
_entity.pdbx_description
1 polymer ?
#
loop_
_entity_poly.entity_id
_entity_poly.type
_entity_poly.pdbx_seq_one_letter_code
_entity_poly.pdbx_strand_id
1 'polypeptide(L)'
;MNAITGQDVDGNRSWESVISNADVTGQRFLFIPMKIQNFLQAQQTNISISLENTNIVVNCNIHTCSRSAKEKYISHQWTAFLNQANINVGSRIKLTVLDPPDCFKQNNDSDL
;
A
#
# COMPACT_ATOMS: atom_id res chain seq x y z
N MET A 1 12.36 19.74 4.56
CA MET A 1 11.94 18.54 3.80
C MET A 1 10.44 18.67 3.58
N ASN A 2 9.98 18.79 2.34
CA ASN A 2 8.56 18.80 2.04
C ASN A 2 8.06 17.35 2.13
N ALA A 3 7.14 17.07 3.06
CA ALA A 3 6.51 15.76 3.12
C ALA A 3 5.59 15.62 1.90
N ILE A 4 5.85 14.65 1.04
CA ILE A 4 4.94 14.31 -0.06
C ILE A 4 3.68 13.74 0.59
N THR A 5 2.57 14.47 0.48
CA THR A 5 1.28 14.02 1.00
C THR A 5 0.58 13.14 -0.03
N GLY A 6 -0.39 12.33 0.41
CA GLY A 6 -1.13 11.46 -0.51
C GLY A 6 -1.99 12.23 -1.52
N GLN A 7 -2.21 13.54 -1.28
CA GLN A 7 -2.96 14.44 -2.14
C GLN A 7 -2.16 14.91 -3.37
N ASP A 8 -0.82 14.95 -3.27
CA ASP A 8 0.06 15.50 -4.32
C ASP A 8 0.54 14.44 -5.33
N VAL A 9 0.12 13.18 -5.15
CA VAL A 9 0.58 12.05 -5.97
C VAL A 9 -0.44 11.73 -7.07
N ASP A 10 0.08 11.53 -8.29
CA ASP A 10 -0.68 11.05 -9.47
C ASP A 10 -1.65 9.91 -9.09
N GLY A 11 -2.91 10.03 -9.53
CA GLY A 11 -3.97 9.05 -9.32
C GLY A 11 -3.57 7.62 -9.74
N ASN A 12 -2.61 7.47 -10.66
CA ASN A 12 -2.06 6.19 -11.09
C ASN A 12 -1.34 5.41 -9.97
N ARG A 13 -0.89 6.07 -8.90
CA ARG A 13 -0.20 5.44 -7.75
C ARG A 13 -1.10 5.21 -6.54
N SER A 14 -2.41 5.42 -6.69
CA SER A 14 -3.37 5.23 -5.61
C SER A 14 -4.52 4.31 -5.98
N TRP A 15 -5.08 3.64 -4.97
CA TRP A 15 -6.30 2.85 -5.11
C TRP A 15 -7.15 2.91 -3.86
N GLU A 16 -8.44 2.66 -4.04
CA GLU A 16 -9.39 2.55 -2.94
C GLU A 16 -9.70 1.09 -2.64
N SER A 17 -9.95 0.79 -1.36
CA SER A 17 -10.47 -0.49 -0.91
C SER A 17 -11.54 -0.27 0.13
N VAL A 18 -12.54 -1.16 0.17
CA VAL A 18 -13.52 -1.23 1.24
C VAL A 18 -13.07 -2.32 2.20
N ILE A 19 -12.91 -1.97 3.47
CA ILE A 19 -12.47 -2.90 4.51
C ILE A 19 -13.54 -3.94 4.77
N SER A 20 -13.17 -5.20 4.58
CA SER A 20 -14.03 -6.35 4.83
C SER A 20 -13.78 -6.94 6.23
N ASN A 21 -14.69 -7.80 6.69
CA ASN A 21 -14.50 -8.53 7.95
C ASN A 21 -13.21 -9.38 7.94
N ALA A 22 -12.80 -9.89 6.78
CA ALA A 22 -11.61 -10.71 6.65
C ALA A 22 -10.31 -9.91 6.84
N ASP A 23 -10.31 -8.60 6.55
CA ASP A 23 -9.16 -7.72 6.75
C ASP A 23 -8.94 -7.43 8.26
N VAL A 24 -10.02 -7.17 8.98
CA VAL A 24 -10.00 -6.85 10.43
C VAL A 24 -9.73 -8.09 11.28
N THR A 25 -10.15 -9.27 10.83
CA THR A 25 -9.90 -10.53 11.55
C THR A 25 -8.56 -11.18 11.19
N GLY A 26 -7.80 -10.61 10.24
CA GLY A 26 -6.53 -11.17 9.76
C GLY A 26 -6.69 -12.48 8.98
N GLN A 27 -7.92 -12.82 8.57
CA GLN A 27 -8.21 -14.00 7.75
C GLN A 27 -7.81 -13.83 6.29
N ARG A 28 -7.52 -12.59 5.87
CA ARG A 28 -7.13 -12.27 4.51
C ARG A 28 -6.00 -11.25 4.47
N PHE A 29 -5.17 -11.36 3.44
CA PHE A 29 -4.21 -10.34 3.05
C PHE A 29 -4.84 -9.25 2.19
N LEU A 30 -4.34 -8.01 2.30
CA LEU A 30 -4.74 -6.95 1.39
C LEU A 30 -4.04 -7.15 0.05
N PHE A 31 -4.80 -7.48 -0.99
CA PHE A 31 -4.27 -7.60 -2.35
C PHE A 31 -4.09 -6.23 -3.00
N ILE A 32 -3.00 -6.10 -3.76
CA ILE A 32 -2.60 -4.88 -4.43
C ILE A 32 -3.10 -4.95 -5.89
N PRO A 33 -3.91 -3.97 -6.35
CA PRO A 33 -4.42 -3.95 -7.72
C PRO A 33 -3.28 -3.90 -8.75
N MET A 34 -3.46 -4.56 -9.90
CA MET A 34 -2.44 -4.65 -10.96
C MET A 34 -1.87 -3.28 -11.38
N LYS A 35 -2.71 -2.24 -11.46
CA LYS A 35 -2.27 -0.88 -11.83
C LYS A 35 -1.17 -0.33 -10.91
N ILE A 36 -1.20 -0.70 -9.63
CA ILE A 36 -0.25 -0.23 -8.61
C ILE A 36 1.01 -1.08 -8.59
N GLN A 37 0.92 -2.35 -9.01
CA GLN A 37 2.02 -3.29 -8.90
C GLN A 37 3.26 -2.90 -9.71
N ASN A 38 3.09 -2.04 -10.73
CA ASN A 38 4.18 -1.48 -11.54
C ASN A 38 5.08 -0.53 -10.75
N PHE A 39 4.64 -0.05 -9.58
CA PHE A 39 5.41 0.83 -8.70
C PHE A 39 6.08 0.05 -7.54
N LEU A 40 6.02 -1.28 -7.56
CA LEU A 40 6.40 -2.14 -6.45
C LEU A 40 7.31 -3.26 -6.95
N GLN A 41 8.25 -3.71 -6.12
CA GLN A 41 9.04 -4.92 -6.41
C GLN A 41 8.22 -6.18 -6.13
N ALA A 42 8.74 -7.35 -6.53
CA ALA A 42 8.09 -8.64 -6.28
C ALA A 42 8.12 -9.02 -4.79
N GLN A 43 9.21 -8.68 -4.11
CA GLN A 43 9.32 -8.80 -2.66
C GLN A 43 9.88 -7.52 -2.08
N GLN A 44 9.23 -6.99 -1.06
CA GLN A 44 9.71 -5.85 -0.29
C GLN A 44 9.49 -6.15 1.18
N THR A 45 10.52 -5.89 1.99
CA THR A 45 10.46 -6.07 3.43
C THR A 45 10.54 -4.72 4.12
N ASN A 46 9.91 -4.61 5.29
CA ASN A 46 9.92 -3.40 6.11
C ASN A 46 9.41 -2.14 5.37
N ILE A 47 8.37 -2.29 4.55
CA ILE A 47 7.68 -1.14 3.99
C ILE A 47 6.89 -0.45 5.09
N SER A 48 6.96 0.87 5.16
CA SER A 48 6.18 1.63 6.14
C SER A 48 4.84 2.05 5.54
N ILE A 49 3.75 1.69 6.21
CA ILE A 49 2.42 2.22 5.93
C ILE A 49 2.10 3.21 7.03
N SER A 50 1.82 4.46 6.65
CA SER A 50 1.45 5.53 7.57
C SER A 50 0.04 6.01 7.29
N LEU A 51 -0.68 6.38 8.35
CA LEU A 51 -1.94 7.10 8.22
C LEU A 51 -1.64 8.59 8.18
N GLU A 52 -2.09 9.24 7.12
CA GLU A 52 -1.87 10.66 6.86
C GLU A 52 -2.29 11.54 8.04
N ASN A 53 -1.47 12.55 8.37
CA ASN A 53 -1.68 13.48 9.49
C ASN A 53 -1.76 12.82 10.88
N THR A 54 -1.22 11.61 11.04
CA THR A 54 -1.13 10.94 12.34
C THR A 54 0.28 10.38 12.57
N ASN A 55 0.54 9.95 13.81
CA ASN A 55 1.77 9.24 14.16
C ASN A 55 1.62 7.71 13.99
N ILE A 56 0.52 7.24 13.40
CA ILE A 56 0.27 5.81 13.22
C ILE A 56 1.08 5.33 12.02
N VAL A 57 2.04 4.46 12.29
CA VAL A 57 2.91 3.83 11.30
C VAL A 57 3.07 2.35 11.66
N VAL A 58 2.91 1.48 10.67
CA VAL A 58 3.26 0.06 10.80
C VAL A 58 4.28 -0.34 9.76
N ASN A 59 5.06 -1.38 10.07
CA ASN A 59 5.93 -2.02 9.10
C ASN A 59 5.26 -3.28 8.56
N CYS A 60 5.12 -3.32 7.24
CA CYS A 60 4.53 -4.42 6.50
C CYS A 60 5.55 -5.01 5.52
N ASN A 61 5.17 -6.13 4.90
CA ASN A 61 5.90 -6.70 3.78
C ASN A 61 4.98 -6.80 2.56
N ILE A 62 5.58 -6.74 1.37
CA ILE A 62 4.91 -7.04 0.12
C ILE A 62 5.44 -8.37 -0.39
N HIS A 63 4.54 -9.28 -0.73
CA HIS A 63 4.87 -10.55 -1.36
C HIS A 63 4.10 -10.73 -2.66
N THR A 64 4.74 -11.36 -3.63
CA THR A 64 4.08 -11.95 -4.78
C THR A 64 3.49 -13.33 -4.42
N CYS A 65 2.27 -13.61 -4.84
CA CYS A 65 1.63 -14.92 -4.69
C CYS A 65 2.45 -16.01 -5.40
N SER A 66 2.71 -17.13 -4.72
CA SER A 66 3.42 -18.26 -5.31
C SER A 66 2.70 -18.88 -6.51
N ARG A 67 1.36 -18.80 -6.55
CA ARG A 67 0.52 -19.33 -7.63
C ARG A 67 0.30 -18.34 -8.78
N SER A 68 0.62 -17.06 -8.59
CA SER A 68 0.42 -16.02 -9.58
C SER A 68 1.48 -14.94 -9.42
N ALA A 69 2.45 -14.92 -10.34
CA ALA A 69 3.49 -13.88 -10.38
C ALA A 69 2.94 -12.46 -10.57
N LYS A 70 1.65 -12.35 -10.94
CA LYS A 70 0.92 -11.09 -11.20
C LYS A 70 0.11 -10.59 -10.01
N GLU A 71 0.10 -11.32 -8.90
CA GLU A 71 -0.64 -10.92 -7.71
C GLU A 71 0.34 -10.59 -6.60
N LYS A 72 0.22 -9.38 -6.07
CA LYS A 72 0.96 -8.93 -4.89
C LYS A 72 0.00 -8.67 -3.75
N TYR A 73 0.44 -8.89 -2.53
CA TYR A 73 -0.34 -8.61 -1.33
C TYR A 73 0.52 -8.06 -0.21
N ILE A 74 -0.11 -7.30 0.69
CA ILE A 74 0.48 -6.80 1.91
C ILE A 74 0.30 -7.85 3.01
N SER A 75 1.40 -8.21 3.66
CA SER A 75 1.41 -9.09 4.83
C SER A 75 2.04 -8.36 6.02
N HIS A 76 1.88 -8.96 7.20
CA HIS A 76 2.43 -8.49 8.49
C HIS A 76 1.86 -7.14 8.94
N GLN A 77 1.44 -7.02 10.20
CA GLN A 77 0.92 -5.79 10.85
C GLN A 77 -0.24 -5.04 10.15
N TRP A 78 -0.77 -5.53 9.03
CA TRP A 78 -1.91 -4.91 8.33
C TRP A 78 -3.14 -4.79 9.25
N THR A 79 -3.51 -5.87 9.92
CA THR A 79 -4.61 -5.85 10.88
C THR A 79 -4.32 -4.93 12.08
N ALA A 80 -3.06 -4.86 12.52
CA ALA A 80 -2.66 -3.95 13.59
C ALA A 80 -2.80 -2.48 13.18
N PHE A 81 -2.49 -2.15 11.92
CA PHE A 81 -2.72 -0.82 11.35
C PHE A 81 -4.20 -0.43 11.39
N LEU A 82 -5.08 -1.32 10.91
CA LEU A 82 -6.53 -1.08 10.94
C LEU A 82 -7.03 -0.83 12.38
N ASN A 83 -6.54 -1.62 13.34
CA ASN A 83 -6.90 -1.48 14.75
C ASN A 83 -6.38 -0.15 15.35
N GLN A 84 -5.12 0.20 15.12
CA GLN A 84 -4.55 1.46 15.63
C GLN A 84 -5.22 2.69 15.03
N ALA A 85 -5.61 2.61 13.75
CA ALA A 85 -6.31 3.67 13.03
C ALA A 85 -7.83 3.71 13.30
N ASN A 86 -8.36 2.80 14.13
CA ASN A 86 -9.80 2.65 14.39
C ASN A 86 -10.63 2.51 13.09
N ILE A 87 -10.09 1.81 12.09
CA ILE A 87 -10.75 1.59 10.80
C ILE A 87 -11.67 0.37 10.93
N ASN A 88 -12.95 0.57 10.64
CA ASN A 88 -13.99 -0.44 10.81
C ASN A 88 -14.35 -1.14 9.50
N VAL A 89 -15.05 -2.28 9.61
CA VAL A 89 -15.66 -2.94 8.46
C VAL A 89 -16.63 -1.97 7.75
N GLY A 90 -16.53 -1.91 6.42
CA GLY A 90 -17.31 -0.98 5.59
C GLY A 90 -16.64 0.38 5.39
N SER A 91 -15.59 0.71 6.14
CA SER A 91 -14.79 1.91 5.88
C SER A 91 -14.12 1.82 4.50
N ARG A 92 -14.11 2.93 3.78
CA ARG A 92 -13.36 3.09 2.54
C ARG A 92 -12.02 3.73 2.85
N ILE A 93 -10.95 3.10 2.40
CA ILE A 93 -9.59 3.61 2.53
C ILE A 93 -9.00 3.87 1.14
N LYS A 94 -8.18 4.92 1.03
CA LYS A 94 -7.34 5.18 -0.12
C LYS A 94 -5.90 4.90 0.27
N LEU A 95 -5.22 4.01 -0.44
CA LEU A 95 -3.79 3.76 -0.28
C LEU A 95 -3.06 4.44 -1.44
N THR A 96 -1.93 5.07 -1.14
CA THR A 96 -1.09 5.79 -2.10
C THR A 96 0.37 5.36 -1.94
N VAL A 97 1.03 5.06 -3.05
CA VAL A 97 2.49 4.78 -3.06
C VAL A 97 3.24 6.11 -3.16
N LEU A 98 3.94 6.49 -2.09
CA LEU A 98 4.67 7.77 -2.01
C LEU A 98 6.10 7.66 -2.55
N ASP A 99 6.88 6.70 -2.06
CA ASP A 99 8.28 6.50 -2.44
C ASP A 99 8.47 5.12 -3.08
N PRO A 100 8.21 4.98 -4.38
CA PRO A 100 8.46 3.73 -5.08
C PRO A 100 9.97 3.46 -5.20
N PRO A 101 10.40 2.19 -5.32
CA PRO A 101 11.80 1.86 -5.53
C PRO A 101 12.40 2.55 -6.77
N ASP A 102 13.66 2.95 -6.70
CA ASP A 102 14.33 3.77 -7.73
C ASP A 102 14.32 3.15 -9.14
N CYS A 103 14.28 1.81 -9.24
CA CYS A 103 14.14 1.09 -10.50
C CYS A 103 12.85 1.40 -11.27
N PHE A 104 11.88 2.08 -10.65
CA PHE A 104 10.62 2.51 -11.28
C PHE A 104 10.52 4.04 -11.46
N LYS A 105 11.50 4.82 -10.97
CA LYS A 105 11.51 6.30 -11.12
C LYS A 105 11.91 6.74 -12.54
N GLN A 106 12.65 5.92 -13.29
CA GLN A 106 13.20 6.28 -14.62
C GLN A 106 12.17 6.39 -15.76
N ASN A 107 10.94 5.89 -15.61
CA ASN A 107 9.94 5.95 -16.69
C ASN A 107 9.09 7.22 -16.70
N ASN A 108 9.24 8.11 -15.72
CA ASN A 108 8.45 9.34 -15.63
C ASN A 108 9.28 10.64 -15.79
N ASP A 109 10.61 10.58 -15.70
CA ASP A 109 11.49 11.75 -15.86
C ASP A 109 12.09 11.88 -17.28
N SER A 110 11.63 11.06 -18.24
CA SER A 110 12.13 11.11 -19.63
C SER A 110 11.45 12.17 -20.51
N ASP A 111 10.53 12.97 -19.97
CA ASP A 111 9.78 14.01 -20.70
C ASP A 111 9.94 15.42 -20.09
N LEU A 112 11.16 15.79 -19.67
CA LEU A 112 11.55 17.18 -19.39
C LEU A 112 12.74 17.62 -20.25
#